data_AF-A0A3M4LS83-F1
#
_entry.id   AF-A0A3M4LS83-F1
#
_cell.length_a   1.000
_cell.length_b   1.000
_cell.length_c   1.000
_cell.angle_alpha   90.00
_cell.angle_beta   90.00
_cell.angle_gamma   90.00
#
_symmetry.space_group_name_H-M   'P 1'
#
loop_
_entity.id
_entity.type
_entity.pdbx_description
1 polymer ?
#
loop_
_entity_poly.entity_id
_entity_poly.type
_entity_poly.pdbx_seq_one_letter_code
_entity_poly.pdbx_strand_id
1 'polypeptide(L)'
;MSGVISYPRTDGSDRFRRDLEHLETLIVQIEQSLSMENLEGILALIGLIGWDRLPEHLRIRYLGLLAQKSRELELQQLARRDANNAADRRAEQKLQMIMQDMDRCLIEHCPWEARRDQEPLTVVGVQSRIENARQRIDEKGYQPLFSDEEILALAQTDIVAQARYKVRFMERKYFGDRGKNGFMGMDFTGASGPGVKYWNTSFGQIEDADSDYRLVANKLGLEYKEGCEYMLLVIDSQKAQAVCESSSISATFEKLGAFANHELPELYPQELTREILTAAFQAEYRTLYAEARVHWGGIWNLTDIQFHEFLQMQKVEPEKAVLLLERLRMHKQLGNNEYFRGDGMTANLIEGSQQQYGVVELFSFDKKKIELDAYLSAGAIHIV
;
A
#
# COMPACT_ATOMS: atom_id res chain seq x y z
N MET A 1 72.80 5.86 33.91
CA MET A 1 72.45 4.69 33.07
C MET A 1 70.94 4.54 33.10
N SER A 2 70.23 5.12 32.13
CA SER A 2 68.77 5.00 31.98
C SER A 2 68.48 3.96 30.90
N GLY A 3 68.09 2.74 31.31
CA GLY A 3 67.64 1.70 30.40
C GLY A 3 66.24 2.01 29.87
N VAL A 4 66.11 2.12 28.56
CA VAL A 4 64.81 2.18 27.87
C VAL A 4 64.29 0.74 27.76
N ILE A 5 63.20 0.45 28.47
CA ILE A 5 62.44 -0.79 28.28
C ILE A 5 61.64 -0.64 26.99
N SER A 6 62.11 -1.27 25.92
CA SER A 6 61.37 -1.43 24.67
C SER A 6 60.30 -2.51 24.88
N TYR A 7 59.03 -2.11 25.00
CA TYR A 7 57.93 -3.06 24.88
C TYR A 7 57.85 -3.55 23.42
N PRO A 8 57.83 -4.87 23.17
CA PRO A 8 57.63 -5.38 21.82
C PRO A 8 56.26 -4.95 21.32
N ARG A 9 56.22 -4.25 20.18
CA ARG A 9 55.00 -4.00 19.41
C ARG A 9 54.49 -5.33 18.86
N THR A 10 53.71 -6.00 19.69
CA THR A 10 52.64 -6.99 19.44
C THR A 10 52.50 -7.56 18.02
N ASP A 11 52.93 -8.82 17.88
CA ASP A 11 52.45 -9.88 16.96
C ASP A 11 50.95 -9.78 16.64
N GLY A 12 50.13 -9.45 17.63
CA GLY A 12 48.68 -9.29 17.46
C GLY A 12 48.26 -8.26 16.41
N SER A 13 49.08 -7.27 16.08
CA SER A 13 48.74 -6.27 15.05
C SER A 13 48.84 -6.82 13.63
N ASP A 14 49.81 -7.69 13.36
CA ASP A 14 50.01 -8.33 12.06
C ASP A 14 49.06 -9.51 11.83
N ARG A 15 48.63 -10.17 12.91
CA ARG A 15 47.57 -11.18 12.85
C ARG A 15 46.22 -10.53 12.56
N PHE A 16 45.88 -9.46 13.29
CA PHE A 16 44.65 -8.71 13.06
C PHE A 16 44.57 -8.15 11.64
N ARG A 17 45.66 -7.60 11.09
CA ARG A 17 45.69 -7.10 9.71
C ARG A 17 45.46 -8.21 8.68
N ARG A 18 46.09 -9.39 8.86
CA ARG A 18 45.88 -10.55 7.98
C ARG A 18 44.45 -11.10 8.05
N ASP A 19 43.87 -11.14 9.24
CA ASP A 19 42.48 -11.56 9.42
C ASP A 19 41.51 -10.58 8.72
N LEU A 20 41.82 -9.28 8.75
CA LEU A 20 41.05 -8.24 8.06
C LEU A 20 41.15 -8.35 6.53
N GLU A 21 42.36 -8.52 6.00
CA GLU A 21 42.60 -8.74 4.56
C GLU A 21 41.91 -10.02 4.06
N HIS A 22 41.89 -11.07 4.89
CA HIS A 22 41.19 -12.31 4.57
C HIS A 22 39.66 -12.11 4.53
N LEU A 23 39.10 -11.37 5.49
CA LEU A 23 37.68 -11.02 5.50
C LEU A 23 37.28 -10.17 4.30
N GLU A 24 38.09 -9.17 3.93
CA GLU A 24 37.86 -8.36 2.73
C GLU A 24 37.88 -9.22 1.46
N THR A 25 38.83 -10.14 1.36
CA THR A 25 38.91 -11.07 0.21
C THR A 25 37.66 -11.96 0.13
N LEU A 26 37.18 -12.47 1.26
CA LEU A 26 35.94 -13.26 1.30
C LEU A 26 34.72 -12.43 0.91
N ILE A 27 34.62 -11.17 1.36
CA ILE A 27 33.54 -10.25 0.99
C ILE A 27 33.52 -10.03 -0.52
N VAL A 28 34.68 -9.79 -1.15
CA VAL A 28 34.80 -9.62 -2.60
C VAL A 28 34.42 -10.90 -3.35
N GLN A 29 34.78 -12.08 -2.84
CA GLN A 29 34.38 -13.35 -3.44
C GLN A 29 32.87 -13.61 -3.33
N ILE A 30 32.27 -13.27 -2.19
CA ILE A 30 30.81 -13.31 -2.01
C ILE A 30 30.15 -12.34 -3.01
N GLU A 31 30.70 -11.13 -3.14
CA GLU A 31 30.21 -10.13 -4.09
C GLU A 31 30.30 -10.63 -5.55
N GLN A 32 31.41 -11.22 -5.94
CA GLN A 32 31.59 -11.73 -7.30
C GLN A 32 30.72 -12.95 -7.59
N SER A 33 30.44 -13.75 -6.57
CA SER A 33 29.55 -14.90 -6.71
C SER A 33 28.07 -14.51 -6.66
N LEU A 34 27.69 -13.41 -6.02
CA LEU A 34 26.31 -12.91 -5.91
C LEU A 34 25.63 -12.79 -7.28
N SER A 35 24.78 -13.76 -7.59
CA SER A 35 24.02 -13.88 -8.83
C SER A 35 22.63 -14.45 -8.55
N MET A 36 21.83 -14.55 -9.60
CA MET A 36 20.47 -15.10 -9.52
C MET A 36 20.47 -16.63 -9.30
N GLU A 37 21.55 -17.30 -9.68
CA GLU A 37 21.64 -18.76 -9.67
C GLU A 37 22.01 -19.32 -8.29
N ASN A 38 22.58 -18.49 -7.41
CA ASN A 38 23.03 -18.90 -6.09
C ASN A 38 22.30 -18.21 -4.92
N LEU A 39 21.17 -17.54 -5.20
CA LEU A 39 20.36 -16.84 -4.20
C LEU A 39 19.98 -17.71 -2.98
N GLU A 40 19.65 -18.99 -3.19
CA GLU A 40 19.38 -19.95 -2.09
C GLU A 40 20.59 -20.18 -1.19
N GLY A 41 21.77 -20.34 -1.78
CA GLY A 41 23.02 -20.48 -1.02
C GLY A 41 23.35 -19.22 -0.23
N ILE A 42 23.01 -18.05 -0.79
CA ILE A 42 23.22 -16.76 -0.12
C ILE A 42 22.21 -16.57 1.02
N LEU A 43 20.93 -16.94 0.84
CA LEU A 43 19.93 -16.96 1.92
C LEU A 43 20.43 -17.76 3.13
N ALA A 44 20.94 -18.97 2.89
CA ALA A 44 21.51 -19.81 3.95
C ALA A 44 22.72 -19.14 4.65
N LEU A 45 23.57 -18.47 3.88
CA LEU A 45 24.75 -17.77 4.39
C LEU A 45 24.37 -16.53 5.22
N ILE A 46 23.34 -15.78 4.81
CA ILE A 46 22.75 -14.69 5.58
C ILE A 46 22.19 -15.22 6.90
N GLY A 47 21.49 -16.37 6.88
CA GLY A 47 20.96 -16.99 8.10
C GLY A 47 22.05 -17.38 9.11
N LEU A 48 23.24 -17.74 8.63
CA LEU A 48 24.39 -18.09 9.48
C LEU A 48 25.11 -16.85 10.04
N ILE A 49 25.27 -15.81 9.23
CA ILE A 49 26.08 -14.62 9.58
C ILE A 49 25.24 -13.56 10.30
N GLY A 50 23.96 -13.47 9.98
CA GLY A 50 23.05 -12.40 10.41
C GLY A 50 23.15 -11.18 9.49
N TRP A 51 22.00 -10.59 9.13
CA TRP A 51 21.91 -9.49 8.18
C TRP A 51 22.67 -8.23 8.59
N ASP A 52 22.59 -7.86 9.87
CA ASP A 52 23.24 -6.63 10.37
C ASP A 52 24.77 -6.70 10.34
N ARG A 53 25.32 -7.90 10.18
CA ARG A 53 26.76 -8.13 10.04
C ARG A 53 27.23 -8.09 8.59
N LEU A 54 26.31 -7.98 7.63
CA LEU A 54 26.66 -7.87 6.22
C LEU A 54 27.01 -6.43 5.86
N PRO A 55 28.08 -6.22 5.08
CA PRO A 55 28.34 -4.94 4.45
C PRO A 55 27.11 -4.42 3.69
N GLU A 56 26.84 -3.12 3.81
CA GLU A 56 25.66 -2.46 3.22
C GLU A 56 25.54 -2.69 1.70
N HIS A 57 26.66 -2.61 0.97
CA HIS A 57 26.65 -2.87 -0.48
C HIS A 57 26.22 -4.30 -0.84
N LEU A 58 26.59 -5.30 -0.03
CA LEU A 58 26.13 -6.68 -0.23
C LEU A 58 24.64 -6.80 0.06
N ARG A 59 24.15 -6.14 1.10
CA ARG A 59 22.71 -6.07 1.42
C ARG A 59 21.92 -5.47 0.27
N ILE A 60 22.35 -4.31 -0.25
CA ILE A 60 21.71 -3.64 -1.40
C ILE A 60 21.73 -4.54 -2.65
N ARG A 61 22.89 -5.10 -2.99
CA ARG A 61 23.03 -5.98 -4.17
C ARG A 61 22.14 -7.21 -4.04
N TYR A 62 22.10 -7.80 -2.86
CA TYR A 62 21.27 -8.95 -2.57
C TYR A 62 19.77 -8.63 -2.68
N LEU A 63 19.30 -7.52 -2.10
CA LEU A 63 17.93 -7.04 -2.26
C LEU A 63 17.57 -6.80 -3.74
N GLY A 64 18.51 -6.27 -4.52
CA GLY A 64 18.36 -6.10 -5.97
C GLY A 64 18.19 -7.44 -6.71
N LEU A 65 18.99 -8.44 -6.35
CA LEU A 65 18.90 -9.79 -6.92
C LEU A 65 17.61 -10.49 -6.50
N LEU A 66 17.16 -10.34 -5.25
CA LEU A 66 15.86 -10.86 -4.80
C LEU A 66 14.71 -10.24 -5.59
N ALA A 67 14.70 -8.91 -5.77
CA ALA A 67 13.70 -8.22 -6.55
C ALA A 67 13.75 -8.63 -8.04
N GLN A 68 14.94 -8.88 -8.59
CA GLN A 68 15.09 -9.40 -9.95
C GLN A 68 14.56 -10.85 -10.06
N LYS A 69 14.85 -11.70 -9.07
CA LYS A 69 14.35 -13.08 -9.02
C LYS A 69 12.85 -13.11 -8.90
N SER A 70 12.30 -12.32 -7.98
CA SER A 70 10.86 -12.09 -7.87
C SER A 70 10.21 -11.85 -9.23
N ARG A 71 10.70 -10.83 -9.98
CA ARG A 71 10.16 -10.49 -11.31
C ARG A 71 10.31 -11.62 -12.33
N GLU A 72 11.44 -12.32 -12.35
CA GLU A 72 11.66 -13.47 -13.23
C GLU A 72 10.64 -14.59 -12.92
N LEU A 73 10.44 -14.86 -11.63
CA LEU A 73 9.52 -15.89 -11.14
C LEU A 73 8.06 -15.53 -11.44
N GLU A 74 7.67 -14.27 -11.29
CA GLU A 74 6.34 -13.78 -11.69
C GLU A 74 6.10 -13.96 -13.20
N LEU A 75 7.07 -13.60 -14.04
CA LEU A 75 6.99 -13.81 -15.49
C LEU A 75 6.88 -15.29 -15.86
N GLN A 76 7.62 -16.16 -15.17
CA GLN A 76 7.52 -17.61 -15.35
C GLN A 76 6.16 -18.16 -14.93
N GLN A 77 5.56 -17.65 -13.84
CA GLN A 77 4.20 -18.02 -13.44
C GLN A 77 3.18 -17.62 -14.52
N LEU A 78 3.27 -16.40 -15.04
CA LEU A 78 2.40 -15.91 -16.11
C LEU A 78 2.50 -16.76 -17.37
N ALA A 79 3.72 -17.09 -17.82
CA ALA A 79 3.95 -17.92 -19.01
C ALA A 79 3.44 -19.37 -18.87
N ARG A 80 3.35 -19.88 -17.63
CA ARG A 80 2.95 -21.27 -17.36
C ARG A 80 1.47 -21.47 -17.08
N ARG A 81 0.71 -20.40 -16.83
CA ARG A 81 -0.75 -20.47 -16.64
C ARG A 81 -1.49 -21.06 -17.85
N ASP A 82 -0.90 -20.99 -19.03
CA ASP A 82 -1.46 -21.57 -20.27
C ASP A 82 -1.13 -23.07 -20.47
N ALA A 83 -0.32 -23.66 -19.60
CA ALA A 83 0.25 -24.99 -19.79
C ALA A 83 -0.49 -26.05 -18.94
N ASN A 84 -1.27 -26.91 -19.61
CA ASN A 84 -2.20 -27.83 -18.96
C ASN A 84 -1.62 -29.21 -18.55
N ASN A 85 -0.29 -29.35 -18.42
CA ASN A 85 0.34 -30.64 -18.10
C ASN A 85 0.81 -30.75 -16.63
N ALA A 86 1.01 -31.99 -16.17
CA ALA A 86 1.35 -32.27 -14.78
C ALA A 86 2.79 -31.85 -14.38
N ALA A 87 3.69 -31.71 -15.35
CA ALA A 87 5.06 -31.26 -15.10
C ALA A 87 5.08 -29.76 -14.78
N ASP A 88 4.28 -28.97 -15.51
CA ASP A 88 4.16 -27.53 -15.29
C ASP A 88 3.54 -27.21 -13.92
N ARG A 89 2.52 -27.97 -13.50
CA ARG A 89 1.95 -27.86 -12.14
C ARG A 89 2.98 -28.13 -11.04
N ARG A 90 3.84 -29.15 -11.20
CA ARG A 90 4.92 -29.43 -10.24
C ARG A 90 5.96 -28.31 -10.21
N ALA A 91 6.29 -27.77 -11.38
CA ALA A 91 7.25 -26.68 -11.49
C ALA A 91 6.70 -25.38 -10.88
N GLU A 92 5.41 -25.09 -11.04
CA GLU A 92 4.71 -23.98 -10.40
C GLU A 92 4.64 -24.15 -8.87
N GLN A 93 4.34 -25.36 -8.38
CA GLN A 93 4.37 -25.65 -6.93
C GLN A 93 5.77 -25.44 -6.34
N LYS A 94 6.81 -25.96 -7.00
CA LYS A 94 8.20 -25.75 -6.57
C LYS A 94 8.55 -24.27 -6.54
N LEU A 95 8.11 -23.54 -7.56
CA LEU A 95 8.33 -22.10 -7.67
C LEU A 95 7.66 -21.34 -6.52
N GLN A 96 6.41 -21.66 -6.21
CA GLN A 96 5.68 -21.06 -5.10
C GLN A 96 6.37 -21.32 -3.76
N MET A 97 6.87 -22.53 -3.55
CA MET A 97 7.63 -22.90 -2.34
C MET A 97 8.90 -22.07 -2.19
N ILE A 98 9.67 -21.90 -3.27
CA ILE A 98 10.89 -21.05 -3.25
C ILE A 98 10.55 -19.61 -2.88
N MET A 99 9.48 -19.04 -3.47
CA MET A 99 9.05 -17.67 -3.15
C MET A 99 8.62 -17.54 -1.68
N GLN A 100 7.94 -18.54 -1.13
CA GLN A 100 7.57 -18.56 0.30
C GLN A 100 8.79 -18.66 1.21
N ASP A 101 9.77 -19.49 0.87
CA ASP A 101 11.01 -19.63 1.63
C ASP A 101 11.83 -18.32 1.60
N MET A 102 11.84 -17.62 0.46
CA MET A 102 12.45 -16.29 0.33
C MET A 102 11.74 -15.25 1.21
N ASP A 103 10.40 -15.19 1.17
CA ASP A 103 9.61 -14.30 2.04
C ASP A 103 9.92 -14.57 3.52
N ARG A 104 9.95 -15.84 3.94
CA ARG A 104 10.27 -16.24 5.32
C ARG A 104 11.67 -15.77 5.72
N CYS A 105 12.67 -16.02 4.88
CA CYS A 105 14.06 -15.66 5.16
C CYS A 105 14.26 -14.14 5.24
N LEU A 106 13.57 -13.37 4.38
CA LEU A 106 13.53 -11.91 4.50
C LEU A 106 12.94 -11.48 5.85
N ILE A 107 11.89 -12.14 6.32
CA ILE A 107 11.27 -11.80 7.60
C ILE A 107 12.19 -12.13 8.78
N GLU A 108 12.81 -13.31 8.76
CA GLU A 108 13.65 -13.82 9.86
C GLU A 108 14.97 -13.07 9.99
N HIS A 109 15.52 -12.60 8.87
CA HIS A 109 16.88 -12.06 8.88
C HIS A 109 16.97 -10.59 8.53
N CYS A 110 16.05 -9.99 7.77
CA CYS A 110 16.13 -8.57 7.42
C CYS A 110 15.38 -7.70 8.45
N PRO A 111 16.00 -6.61 8.96
CA PRO A 111 15.30 -5.55 9.66
C PRO A 111 14.12 -5.07 8.84
N TRP A 112 13.01 -4.82 9.52
CA TRP A 112 11.75 -4.52 8.86
C TRP A 112 11.82 -3.23 8.03
N GLU A 113 12.62 -2.24 8.45
CA GLU A 113 12.89 -1.01 7.70
C GLU A 113 13.53 -1.31 6.33
N ALA A 114 14.40 -2.32 6.26
CA ALA A 114 15.05 -2.73 5.02
C ALA A 114 14.12 -3.49 4.07
N ARG A 115 12.96 -3.96 4.57
CA ARG A 115 11.93 -4.64 3.76
C ARG A 115 10.92 -3.67 3.15
N ARG A 116 10.97 -2.39 3.52
CA ARG A 116 10.06 -1.34 3.07
C ARG A 116 9.88 -1.27 1.56
N ASP A 117 10.99 -1.37 0.82
CA ASP A 117 11.00 -1.26 -0.64
C ASP A 117 10.87 -2.63 -1.33
N GLN A 118 10.59 -3.68 -0.56
CA GLN A 118 10.47 -5.05 -1.03
C GLN A 118 9.04 -5.52 -0.82
N GLU A 119 8.26 -5.59 -1.89
CA GLU A 119 6.96 -6.23 -1.81
C GLU A 119 7.11 -7.72 -1.46
N PRO A 120 6.19 -8.28 -0.65
CA PRO A 120 6.10 -9.73 -0.49
C PRO A 120 6.00 -10.41 -1.84
N LEU A 121 6.58 -11.60 -1.98
CA LEU A 121 6.49 -12.38 -3.22
C LEU A 121 5.16 -13.10 -3.31
N THR A 122 4.65 -13.51 -2.16
CA THR A 122 3.45 -14.32 -2.02
C THR A 122 2.48 -13.71 -1.03
N VAL A 123 1.21 -14.10 -1.15
CA VAL A 123 0.18 -13.79 -0.16
C VAL A 123 0.53 -14.37 1.22
N VAL A 124 1.18 -15.53 1.26
CA VAL A 124 1.68 -16.11 2.51
C VAL A 124 2.73 -15.19 3.13
N GLY A 125 3.62 -14.61 2.31
CA GLY A 125 4.54 -13.56 2.76
C GLY A 125 3.84 -12.33 3.33
N VAL A 126 2.74 -11.88 2.70
CA VAL A 126 1.89 -10.80 3.24
C VAL A 126 1.38 -11.15 4.63
N GLN A 127 0.81 -12.35 4.81
CA GLN A 127 0.31 -12.84 6.10
C GLN A 127 1.42 -12.90 7.16
N SER A 128 2.56 -13.50 6.82
CA SER A 128 3.73 -13.57 7.73
C SER A 128 4.23 -12.19 8.13
N ARG A 129 4.20 -11.20 7.23
CA ARG A 129 4.61 -9.83 7.56
C ARG A 129 3.62 -9.13 8.50
N ILE A 130 2.31 -9.38 8.37
CA ILE A 130 1.29 -8.87 9.29
C ILE A 130 1.46 -9.50 10.69
N GLU A 131 1.70 -10.82 10.76
CA GLU A 131 1.99 -11.51 12.03
C GLU A 131 3.26 -10.95 12.68
N ASN A 132 4.30 -10.73 11.88
CA ASN A 132 5.53 -10.10 12.37
C ASN A 132 5.30 -8.65 12.80
N ALA A 133 4.39 -7.91 12.16
CA ALA A 133 4.01 -6.56 12.58
C ALA A 133 3.35 -6.54 13.95
N ARG A 134 2.43 -7.47 14.20
CA ARG A 134 1.80 -7.62 15.52
C ARG A 134 2.82 -7.84 16.62
N GLN A 135 3.75 -8.78 16.43
CA GLN A 135 4.82 -9.03 17.40
C GLN A 135 5.64 -7.77 17.69
N ARG A 136 5.99 -6.99 16.66
CA ARG A 136 6.74 -5.74 16.83
C ARG A 136 5.93 -4.70 17.63
N ILE A 137 4.64 -4.56 17.34
CA ILE A 137 3.76 -3.61 18.03
C ILE A 137 3.60 -4.02 19.50
N ASP A 138 3.41 -5.31 19.79
CA ASP A 138 3.31 -5.83 21.16
C ASP A 138 4.60 -5.54 21.96
N GLU A 139 5.77 -5.64 21.33
CA GLU A 139 7.06 -5.44 21.97
C GLU A 139 7.48 -3.97 22.12
N LYS A 140 7.22 -3.15 21.11
CA LYS A 140 7.82 -1.80 20.96
C LYS A 140 6.79 -0.67 20.83
N GLY A 141 5.51 -1.00 20.73
CA GLY A 141 4.46 -0.08 20.31
C GLY A 141 4.47 0.17 18.80
N TYR A 142 3.45 0.88 18.33
CA TYR A 142 3.37 1.31 16.92
C TYR A 142 4.52 2.24 16.56
N GLN A 143 5.17 1.95 15.43
CA GLN A 143 6.22 2.77 14.84
C GLN A 143 5.94 2.89 13.34
N PRO A 144 5.87 4.11 12.79
CA PRO A 144 5.60 4.25 11.38
C PRO A 144 6.77 3.81 10.50
N LEU A 145 6.44 3.18 9.37
CA LEU A 145 7.45 2.72 8.39
C LEU A 145 8.00 3.85 7.49
N PHE A 146 7.21 4.91 7.30
CA PHE A 146 7.52 6.05 6.43
C PHE A 146 7.39 7.34 7.21
N SER A 147 8.27 8.32 6.97
CA SER A 147 8.07 9.70 7.43
C SER A 147 7.02 10.43 6.58
N ASP A 148 6.54 11.58 7.06
CA ASP A 148 5.61 12.42 6.30
C ASP A 148 6.21 12.87 4.95
N GLU A 149 7.49 13.22 4.92
CA GLU A 149 8.21 13.60 3.69
C GLU A 149 8.25 12.45 2.67
N GLU A 150 8.37 11.22 3.16
CA GLU A 150 8.45 10.04 2.31
C GLU A 150 7.08 9.65 1.76
N ILE A 151 6.02 9.73 2.59
CA ILE A 151 4.64 9.55 2.14
C ILE A 151 4.29 10.60 1.07
N LEU A 152 4.69 11.86 1.29
CA LEU A 152 4.53 12.95 0.32
C LEU A 152 5.25 12.63 -1.00
N ALA A 153 6.51 12.18 -0.94
CA ALA A 153 7.27 11.82 -2.14
C ALA A 153 6.61 10.66 -2.90
N LEU A 154 6.13 9.62 -2.19
CA LEU A 154 5.46 8.47 -2.79
C LEU A 154 4.14 8.87 -3.47
N ALA A 155 3.37 9.78 -2.88
CA ALA A 155 2.11 10.27 -3.44
C ALA A 155 2.28 10.97 -4.81
N GLN A 156 3.46 11.55 -5.08
CA GLN A 156 3.79 12.19 -6.36
C GLN A 156 4.21 11.19 -7.45
N THR A 157 4.35 9.90 -7.12
CA THR A 157 4.73 8.85 -8.07
C THR A 157 3.56 7.89 -8.30
N ASP A 158 3.74 6.93 -9.21
CA ASP A 158 2.82 5.82 -9.42
C ASP A 158 3.23 4.54 -8.69
N ILE A 159 4.31 4.55 -7.91
CA ILE A 159 4.86 3.34 -7.25
C ILE A 159 3.80 2.64 -6.40
N VAL A 160 3.06 3.39 -5.58
CA VAL A 160 2.01 2.82 -4.72
C VAL A 160 0.83 2.29 -5.54
N ALA A 161 0.46 2.98 -6.62
CA ALA A 161 -0.63 2.55 -7.50
C ALA A 161 -0.28 1.30 -8.33
N GLN A 162 1.01 1.12 -8.65
CA GLN A 162 1.57 -0.02 -9.37
C GLN A 162 1.89 -1.22 -8.47
N ALA A 163 1.74 -1.06 -7.15
CA ALA A 163 1.99 -2.13 -6.20
C ALA A 163 1.19 -3.40 -6.54
N ARG A 164 1.84 -4.57 -6.42
CA ARG A 164 1.18 -5.85 -6.69
C ARG A 164 0.15 -6.13 -5.61
N TYR A 165 0.53 -6.01 -4.35
CA TYR A 165 -0.37 -6.23 -3.23
C TYR A 165 -0.98 -4.92 -2.76
N LYS A 166 -2.27 -4.77 -3.00
CA LYS A 166 -3.10 -3.68 -2.48
C LYS A 166 -3.94 -4.17 -1.32
N VAL A 167 -4.45 -3.26 -0.52
CA VAL A 167 -5.20 -3.60 0.68
C VAL A 167 -6.42 -2.73 0.82
N ARG A 168 -7.54 -3.37 1.15
CA ARG A 168 -8.79 -2.70 1.43
C ARG A 168 -9.26 -3.06 2.82
N PHE A 169 -9.49 -2.04 3.62
CA PHE A 169 -10.13 -2.15 4.92
C PHE A 169 -11.64 -1.88 4.78
N MET A 170 -12.48 -2.77 5.30
CA MET A 170 -13.95 -2.64 5.22
C MET A 170 -14.66 -3.34 6.38
N GLU A 171 -15.90 -2.95 6.65
CA GLU A 171 -16.75 -3.71 7.58
C GLU A 171 -17.11 -5.08 7.00
N ARG A 172 -17.06 -6.12 7.84
CA ARG A 172 -17.26 -7.54 7.47
C ARG A 172 -18.62 -7.81 6.83
N LYS A 173 -19.65 -7.02 7.18
CA LYS A 173 -21.00 -7.14 6.64
C LYS A 173 -21.06 -6.93 5.12
N TYR A 174 -20.16 -6.13 4.55
CA TYR A 174 -20.13 -5.84 3.12
C TYR A 174 -19.50 -6.96 2.28
N PHE A 175 -18.80 -7.90 2.93
CA PHE A 175 -18.23 -9.07 2.25
C PHE A 175 -19.29 -10.12 1.87
N GLY A 176 -20.49 -10.03 2.47
CA GLY A 176 -21.56 -11.00 2.23
C GLY A 176 -21.23 -12.40 2.75
N ASP A 177 -21.96 -13.39 2.22
CA ASP A 177 -21.81 -14.80 2.57
C ASP A 177 -20.69 -15.44 1.73
N ARG A 178 -19.49 -15.54 2.30
CA ARG A 178 -18.28 -16.05 1.62
C ARG A 178 -17.99 -15.33 0.30
N GLY A 179 -18.24 -14.02 0.25
CA GLY A 179 -18.04 -13.19 -0.94
C GLY A 179 -19.29 -13.04 -1.82
N LYS A 180 -20.33 -13.88 -1.61
CA LYS A 180 -21.56 -13.79 -2.40
C LYS A 180 -22.43 -12.62 -1.98
N ASN A 181 -23.02 -11.94 -2.96
CA ASN A 181 -23.70 -10.65 -2.82
C ASN A 181 -22.81 -9.53 -2.25
N GLY A 182 -21.51 -9.78 -2.09
CA GLY A 182 -20.53 -8.79 -1.70
C GLY A 182 -19.80 -8.30 -2.93
N PHE A 183 -19.57 -6.99 -3.01
CA PHE A 183 -18.77 -6.37 -4.06
C PHE A 183 -17.53 -5.77 -3.44
N MET A 184 -16.50 -5.52 -4.27
CA MET A 184 -15.33 -4.80 -3.83
C MET A 184 -15.81 -3.49 -3.20
N GLY A 185 -16.37 -2.55 -3.95
CA GLY A 185 -16.95 -1.31 -3.41
C GLY A 185 -18.30 -0.94 -3.97
N MET A 186 -18.47 0.35 -4.25
CA MET A 186 -19.73 0.91 -4.69
C MET A 186 -19.89 0.77 -6.19
N ASP A 187 -21.13 0.58 -6.63
CA ASP A 187 -21.48 0.62 -8.04
C ASP A 187 -21.05 1.94 -8.66
N PHE A 188 -20.53 1.85 -9.87
CA PHE A 188 -20.15 2.99 -10.69
C PHE A 188 -20.51 2.71 -12.14
N THR A 189 -21.02 3.71 -12.85
CA THR A 189 -21.29 3.61 -14.28
C THR A 189 -20.73 4.85 -14.94
N GLY A 190 -19.74 4.62 -15.81
CA GLY A 190 -19.09 5.67 -16.59
C GLY A 190 -19.09 5.33 -18.08
N ALA A 191 -18.29 6.06 -18.85
CA ALA A 191 -18.10 5.87 -20.27
C ALA A 191 -17.59 4.46 -20.61
N SER A 192 -16.82 3.83 -19.72
CA SER A 192 -16.35 2.45 -19.88
C SER A 192 -17.43 1.38 -19.56
N GLY A 193 -18.62 1.78 -19.10
CA GLY A 193 -19.72 0.89 -18.73
C GLY A 193 -19.90 0.72 -17.22
N PRO A 194 -20.72 -0.26 -16.79
CA PRO A 194 -20.97 -0.54 -15.37
C PRO A 194 -19.81 -1.29 -14.73
N GLY A 195 -19.35 -0.79 -13.60
CA GLY A 195 -18.25 -1.35 -12.83
C GLY A 195 -18.39 -1.04 -11.33
N VAL A 196 -17.27 -1.10 -10.62
CA VAL A 196 -17.20 -0.91 -9.18
C VAL A 196 -16.03 0.01 -8.82
N LYS A 197 -16.27 1.03 -8.00
CA LYS A 197 -15.23 1.95 -7.50
C LYS A 197 -14.98 1.76 -6.02
N TYR A 198 -13.76 2.03 -5.58
CA TYR A 198 -13.39 1.94 -4.19
C TYR A 198 -12.06 2.60 -3.85
N TRP A 199 -11.85 2.76 -2.55
CA TRP A 199 -10.66 3.34 -1.97
C TRP A 199 -9.83 2.23 -1.32
N ASN A 200 -8.52 2.27 -1.53
CA ASN A 200 -7.55 1.32 -1.01
C ASN A 200 -6.17 1.96 -0.88
N THR A 201 -5.16 1.19 -0.49
CA THR A 201 -3.75 1.57 -0.54
C THR A 201 -2.89 0.35 -0.89
N SER A 202 -1.57 0.48 -0.93
CA SER A 202 -0.69 -0.70 -1.06
C SER A 202 -0.48 -1.39 0.29
N PHE A 203 -0.17 -2.68 0.27
CA PHE A 203 0.17 -3.42 1.48
C PHE A 203 1.33 -2.78 2.24
N GLY A 204 2.38 -2.36 1.53
CA GLY A 204 3.54 -1.72 2.15
C GLY A 204 3.19 -0.47 2.95
N GLN A 205 2.15 0.28 2.56
CA GLN A 205 1.70 1.47 3.28
C GLN A 205 1.05 1.16 4.64
N ILE A 206 0.63 -0.08 4.90
CA ILE A 206 0.00 -0.48 6.17
C ILE A 206 0.78 -1.60 6.90
N GLU A 207 1.95 -2.00 6.40
CA GLU A 207 2.73 -3.10 6.99
C GLU A 207 3.11 -2.80 8.47
N ASP A 208 3.13 -1.53 8.85
CA ASP A 208 3.37 -1.06 10.22
C ASP A 208 2.12 -1.09 11.13
N ALA A 209 0.93 -1.37 10.60
CA ALA A 209 -0.34 -1.27 11.32
C ALA A 209 -1.02 -2.63 11.62
N ASP A 210 -0.27 -3.74 11.54
CA ASP A 210 -0.71 -5.14 11.80
C ASP A 210 -2.16 -5.49 11.38
N SER A 211 -2.93 -6.17 12.24
CA SER A 211 -4.38 -6.38 12.09
C SER A 211 -5.20 -5.78 13.24
N ASP A 212 -4.66 -4.81 13.99
CA ASP A 212 -5.47 -3.94 14.85
C ASP A 212 -6.34 -3.03 13.97
N TYR A 213 -7.64 -3.33 13.96
CA TYR A 213 -8.61 -2.61 13.14
C TYR A 213 -8.73 -1.13 13.49
N ARG A 214 -8.49 -0.73 14.75
CA ARG A 214 -8.49 0.68 15.14
C ARG A 214 -7.25 1.38 14.60
N LEU A 215 -6.10 0.75 14.74
CA LEU A 215 -4.85 1.29 14.21
C LEU A 215 -4.92 1.47 12.68
N VAL A 216 -5.36 0.43 11.96
CA VAL A 216 -5.57 0.47 10.51
C VAL A 216 -6.59 1.54 10.13
N ALA A 217 -7.76 1.60 10.79
CA ALA A 217 -8.78 2.61 10.50
C ALA A 217 -8.21 4.03 10.66
N ASN A 218 -7.55 4.30 11.79
CA ASN A 218 -7.00 5.61 12.09
C ASN A 218 -5.87 6.00 11.12
N LYS A 219 -5.03 5.05 10.71
CA LYS A 219 -4.00 5.27 9.68
C LYS A 219 -4.61 5.55 8.32
N LEU A 220 -5.74 4.93 7.99
CA LEU A 220 -6.49 5.21 6.76
C LEU A 220 -7.34 6.49 6.83
N GLY A 221 -7.25 7.27 7.91
CA GLY A 221 -8.04 8.49 8.08
C GLY A 221 -9.53 8.22 8.29
N LEU A 222 -9.87 7.01 8.77
CA LEU A 222 -11.24 6.58 9.01
C LEU A 222 -11.55 6.61 10.51
N GLU A 223 -12.76 7.04 10.85
CA GLU A 223 -13.27 6.91 12.21
C GLU A 223 -13.57 5.43 12.51
N TYR A 224 -12.89 4.88 13.52
CA TYR A 224 -13.15 3.53 14.01
C TYR A 224 -14.47 3.48 14.78
N LYS A 225 -15.35 2.53 14.43
CA LYS A 225 -16.65 2.33 15.07
C LYS A 225 -16.61 1.12 15.98
N GLU A 226 -16.75 1.35 17.28
CA GLU A 226 -16.82 0.28 18.27
C GLU A 226 -17.98 -0.69 17.99
N GLY A 227 -17.72 -1.99 18.18
CA GLY A 227 -18.71 -3.05 17.98
C GLY A 227 -18.96 -3.45 16.52
N CYS A 228 -18.32 -2.79 15.54
CA CYS A 228 -18.29 -3.25 14.17
C CYS A 228 -17.20 -4.31 13.97
N GLU A 229 -17.52 -5.36 13.22
CA GLU A 229 -16.52 -6.29 12.71
C GLU A 229 -15.91 -5.73 11.43
N TYR A 230 -14.59 -5.69 11.39
CA TYR A 230 -13.83 -5.24 10.23
C TYR A 230 -13.03 -6.39 9.63
N MET A 231 -12.55 -6.18 8.40
CA MET A 231 -11.67 -7.10 7.73
C MET A 231 -10.71 -6.36 6.81
N LEU A 232 -9.56 -6.98 6.58
CA LEU A 232 -8.56 -6.55 5.63
C LEU A 232 -8.54 -7.51 4.44
N LEU A 233 -8.82 -6.97 3.26
CA LEU A 233 -8.70 -7.70 2.00
C LEU A 233 -7.37 -7.34 1.35
N VAL A 234 -6.50 -8.33 1.17
CA VAL A 234 -5.31 -8.23 0.32
C VAL A 234 -5.73 -8.53 -1.11
N ILE A 235 -5.45 -7.61 -2.02
CA ILE A 235 -5.77 -7.66 -3.44
C ILE A 235 -4.48 -7.89 -4.21
N ASP A 236 -4.39 -9.00 -4.95
CA ASP A 236 -3.35 -9.21 -5.95
C ASP A 236 -3.77 -8.47 -7.23
N SER A 237 -3.20 -7.29 -7.46
CA SER A 237 -3.62 -6.35 -8.50
C SER A 237 -3.46 -6.91 -9.91
N GLN A 238 -2.47 -7.78 -10.14
CA GLN A 238 -2.27 -8.45 -11.42
C GLN A 238 -3.41 -9.44 -11.70
N LYS A 239 -3.81 -10.21 -10.70
CA LYS A 239 -4.94 -11.14 -10.83
C LYS A 239 -6.27 -10.40 -10.91
N ALA A 240 -6.44 -9.31 -10.15
CA ALA A 240 -7.62 -8.45 -10.22
C ALA A 240 -7.77 -7.85 -11.62
N GLN A 241 -6.69 -7.34 -12.23
CA GLN A 241 -6.68 -6.86 -13.61
C GLN A 241 -7.16 -7.94 -14.60
N ALA A 242 -6.77 -9.20 -14.42
CA ALA A 242 -7.18 -10.29 -15.29
C ALA A 242 -8.68 -10.62 -15.21
N VAL A 243 -9.29 -10.52 -14.02
CA VAL A 243 -10.71 -10.89 -13.83
C VAL A 243 -11.69 -9.74 -14.02
N CYS A 244 -11.30 -8.52 -13.63
CA CYS A 244 -12.21 -7.38 -13.59
C CYS A 244 -11.66 -6.09 -14.22
N GLU A 245 -10.48 -6.16 -14.86
CA GLU A 245 -9.82 -5.01 -15.48
C GLU A 245 -9.60 -3.87 -14.48
N SER A 246 -9.21 -4.24 -13.26
CA SER A 246 -8.97 -3.34 -12.13
C SER A 246 -7.80 -2.39 -12.36
N SER A 247 -8.06 -1.09 -12.29
CA SER A 247 -7.02 -0.06 -12.28
C SER A 247 -7.04 0.75 -11.00
N SER A 248 -5.90 1.34 -10.63
CA SER A 248 -5.80 2.27 -9.50
C SER A 248 -4.98 3.49 -9.87
N ILE A 249 -5.32 4.61 -9.26
CA ILE A 249 -4.59 5.87 -9.34
C ILE A 249 -4.33 6.41 -7.93
N SER A 250 -3.22 7.12 -7.72
CA SER A 250 -3.07 7.94 -6.51
C SER A 250 -4.19 8.97 -6.48
N ALA A 251 -4.83 9.17 -5.34
CA ALA A 251 -6.01 10.01 -5.24
C ALA A 251 -5.67 11.50 -5.12
N THR A 252 -4.92 12.03 -6.08
CA THR A 252 -4.67 13.47 -6.19
C THR A 252 -5.82 14.17 -6.91
N PHE A 253 -5.96 15.48 -6.73
CA PHE A 253 -6.94 16.29 -7.47
C PHE A 253 -6.79 16.11 -8.99
N GLU A 254 -5.56 16.12 -9.48
CA GLU A 254 -5.25 15.96 -10.90
C GLU A 254 -5.70 14.59 -11.42
N LYS A 255 -5.27 13.50 -10.76
CA LYS A 255 -5.55 12.14 -11.24
C LYS A 255 -7.03 11.78 -11.11
N LEU A 256 -7.68 12.16 -10.00
CA LEU A 256 -9.11 11.93 -9.82
C LEU A 256 -9.95 12.78 -10.78
N GLY A 257 -9.53 14.04 -11.03
CA GLY A 257 -10.14 14.90 -12.03
C GLY A 257 -10.02 14.31 -13.44
N ALA A 258 -8.84 13.81 -13.82
CA ALA A 258 -8.62 13.13 -15.10
C ALA A 258 -9.50 11.89 -15.25
N PHE A 259 -9.63 11.07 -14.19
CA PHE A 259 -10.57 9.94 -14.16
C PHE A 259 -12.02 10.40 -14.39
N ALA A 260 -12.47 11.42 -13.66
CA ALA A 260 -13.82 11.95 -13.78
C ALA A 260 -14.10 12.52 -15.18
N ASN A 261 -13.15 13.26 -15.76
CA ASN A 261 -13.24 13.79 -17.11
C ASN A 261 -13.36 12.68 -18.17
N HIS A 262 -12.74 11.52 -17.93
CA HIS A 262 -12.78 10.40 -18.85
C HIS A 262 -14.05 9.55 -18.70
N GLU A 263 -14.39 9.18 -17.47
CA GLU A 263 -15.50 8.26 -17.19
C GLU A 263 -16.85 8.97 -17.10
N LEU A 264 -16.89 10.27 -16.79
CA LEU A 264 -18.11 11.05 -16.60
C LEU A 264 -18.02 12.42 -17.32
N PRO A 265 -17.65 12.49 -18.61
CA PRO A 265 -17.33 13.73 -19.31
C PRO A 265 -18.49 14.74 -19.34
N GLU A 266 -19.73 14.26 -19.39
CA GLU A 266 -20.93 15.12 -19.42
C GLU A 266 -21.23 15.76 -18.05
N LEU A 267 -20.89 15.07 -16.96
CA LEU A 267 -21.11 15.56 -15.60
C LEU A 267 -19.92 16.39 -15.12
N TYR A 268 -18.71 15.99 -15.50
CA TYR A 268 -17.46 16.55 -15.02
C TYR A 268 -16.53 16.86 -16.19
N PRO A 269 -16.79 17.92 -16.96
CA PRO A 269 -15.86 18.40 -17.97
C PRO A 269 -14.58 18.96 -17.32
N GLN A 270 -13.51 19.08 -18.11
CA GLN A 270 -12.19 19.46 -17.62
C GLN A 270 -12.17 20.85 -16.97
N GLU A 271 -12.97 21.78 -17.50
CA GLU A 271 -13.09 23.15 -16.98
C GLU A 271 -13.65 23.13 -15.55
N LEU A 272 -14.70 22.33 -15.31
CA LEU A 272 -15.32 22.19 -14.00
C LEU A 272 -14.35 21.53 -13.01
N THR A 273 -13.70 20.42 -13.41
CA THR A 273 -12.79 19.70 -12.50
C THR A 273 -11.58 20.55 -12.11
N ARG A 274 -11.03 21.37 -13.02
CA ARG A 274 -9.95 22.33 -12.71
C ARG A 274 -10.36 23.37 -11.67
N GLU A 275 -11.64 23.71 -11.58
CA GLU A 275 -12.15 24.71 -10.66
C GLU A 275 -12.45 24.10 -9.28
N ILE A 276 -13.18 22.98 -9.23
CA ILE A 276 -13.67 22.41 -7.97
C ILE A 276 -12.68 21.46 -7.28
N LEU A 277 -11.66 20.95 -8.00
CA LEU A 277 -10.61 20.08 -7.44
C LEU A 277 -9.33 20.87 -7.19
N THR A 278 -9.40 21.81 -6.26
CA THR A 278 -8.24 22.56 -5.77
C THR A 278 -8.21 22.57 -4.25
N ALA A 279 -7.02 22.74 -3.66
CA ALA A 279 -6.88 22.80 -2.21
C ALA A 279 -7.72 23.93 -1.58
N ALA A 280 -7.74 25.10 -2.22
CA ALA A 280 -8.54 26.25 -1.77
C ALA A 280 -10.05 25.95 -1.82
N PHE A 281 -10.55 25.41 -2.94
CA PHE A 281 -11.96 25.07 -3.07
C PHE A 281 -12.38 23.95 -2.09
N GLN A 282 -11.53 22.93 -1.91
CA GLN A 282 -11.79 21.85 -0.98
C GLN A 282 -11.84 22.34 0.48
N ALA A 283 -10.98 23.26 0.89
CA ALA A 283 -11.00 23.83 2.24
C ALA A 283 -12.30 24.60 2.53
N GLU A 284 -12.76 25.40 1.56
CA GLU A 284 -14.03 26.13 1.65
C GLU A 284 -15.22 25.16 1.66
N TYR A 285 -15.24 24.21 0.72
CA TYR A 285 -16.28 23.17 0.64
C TYR A 285 -16.38 22.37 1.94
N ARG A 286 -15.26 21.93 2.52
CA ARG A 286 -15.21 21.20 3.79
C ARG A 286 -15.87 22.00 4.92
N THR A 287 -15.55 23.28 5.02
CA THR A 287 -16.07 24.17 6.06
C THR A 287 -17.59 24.30 5.94
N LEU A 288 -18.08 24.71 4.76
CA LEU A 288 -19.51 24.89 4.51
C LEU A 288 -20.29 23.58 4.63
N TYR A 289 -19.74 22.46 4.16
CA TYR A 289 -20.38 21.15 4.27
C TYR A 289 -20.49 20.70 5.73
N ALA A 290 -19.44 20.88 6.54
CA ALA A 290 -19.46 20.54 7.96
C ALA A 290 -20.48 21.39 8.74
N GLU A 291 -20.51 22.71 8.50
CA GLU A 291 -21.49 23.62 9.10
C GLU A 291 -22.92 23.26 8.69
N ALA A 292 -23.14 22.92 7.42
CA ALA A 292 -24.42 22.45 6.93
C ALA A 292 -24.85 21.15 7.63
N ARG A 293 -23.94 20.18 7.83
CA ARG A 293 -24.27 18.94 8.56
C ARG A 293 -24.72 19.25 9.98
N VAL A 294 -24.04 20.16 10.68
CA VAL A 294 -24.41 20.58 12.04
C VAL A 294 -25.77 21.29 12.04
N HIS A 295 -26.00 22.20 11.10
CA HIS A 295 -27.28 22.91 10.95
C HIS A 295 -28.47 21.94 10.82
N TRP A 296 -28.28 20.85 10.06
CA TRP A 296 -29.28 19.80 9.86
C TRP A 296 -29.24 18.69 10.91
N GLY A 297 -28.74 18.95 12.12
CA GLY A 297 -28.80 18.01 13.25
C GLY A 297 -27.73 16.92 13.22
N GLY A 298 -26.58 17.16 12.59
CA GLY A 298 -25.46 16.23 12.54
C GLY A 298 -25.67 15.05 11.57
N ILE A 299 -26.51 15.22 10.55
CA ILE A 299 -26.78 14.17 9.56
C ILE A 299 -25.52 13.72 8.83
N TRP A 300 -25.41 12.42 8.57
CA TRP A 300 -24.23 11.84 7.92
C TRP A 300 -24.08 12.24 6.45
N ASN A 301 -25.19 12.41 5.72
CA ASN A 301 -25.19 12.67 4.28
C ASN A 301 -26.19 13.77 3.93
N LEU A 302 -25.70 14.86 3.34
CA LEU A 302 -26.54 15.97 2.88
C LEU A 302 -27.14 15.67 1.50
N THR A 303 -28.42 15.99 1.36
CA THR A 303 -29.04 16.10 0.03
C THR A 303 -28.63 17.41 -0.64
N ASP A 304 -28.72 17.45 -1.97
CA ASP A 304 -28.47 18.65 -2.77
C ASP A 304 -29.39 19.80 -2.34
N ILE A 305 -30.64 19.50 -1.97
CA ILE A 305 -31.63 20.48 -1.49
C ILE A 305 -31.17 21.08 -0.16
N GLN A 306 -30.87 20.23 0.83
CA GLN A 306 -30.43 20.68 2.15
C GLN A 306 -29.16 21.53 2.09
N PHE A 307 -28.21 21.13 1.24
CA PHE A 307 -26.98 21.90 1.08
C PHE A 307 -27.24 23.22 0.35
N HIS A 308 -28.07 23.22 -0.70
CA HIS A 308 -28.46 24.44 -1.40
C HIS A 308 -29.18 25.45 -0.48
N GLU A 309 -30.16 24.99 0.30
CA GLU A 309 -30.89 25.83 1.27
C GLU A 309 -29.92 26.45 2.29
N PHE A 310 -28.97 25.65 2.81
CA PHE A 310 -27.95 26.16 3.72
C PHE A 310 -27.07 27.25 3.05
N LEU A 311 -26.61 27.02 1.81
CA LEU A 311 -25.81 28.00 1.06
C LEU A 311 -26.56 29.32 0.83
N GLN A 312 -27.87 29.24 0.56
CA GLN A 312 -28.73 30.42 0.46
C GLN A 312 -28.84 31.17 1.79
N MET A 313 -29.01 30.47 2.91
CA MET A 313 -29.05 31.08 4.25
C MET A 313 -27.72 31.79 4.60
N GLN A 314 -26.60 31.20 4.21
CA GLN A 314 -25.26 31.79 4.36
C GLN A 314 -24.97 32.91 3.36
N LYS A 315 -25.92 33.21 2.44
CA LYS A 315 -25.77 34.23 1.38
C LYS A 315 -24.53 33.99 0.52
N VAL A 316 -24.20 32.72 0.27
CA VAL A 316 -23.16 32.35 -0.68
C VAL A 316 -23.59 32.84 -2.05
N GLU A 317 -22.64 33.42 -2.78
CA GLU A 317 -22.86 33.98 -4.11
C GLU A 317 -23.39 32.90 -5.08
N PRO A 318 -24.39 33.19 -5.93
CA PRO A 318 -25.10 32.15 -6.70
C PRO A 318 -24.21 31.29 -7.59
N GLU A 319 -23.22 31.87 -8.29
CA GLU A 319 -22.31 31.13 -9.17
C GLU A 319 -21.45 30.17 -8.34
N LYS A 320 -20.90 30.65 -7.22
CA LYS A 320 -20.17 29.81 -6.27
C LYS A 320 -21.03 28.69 -5.66
N ALA A 321 -22.29 28.96 -5.35
CA ALA A 321 -23.21 27.96 -4.81
C ALA A 321 -23.44 26.81 -5.79
N VAL A 322 -23.49 27.09 -7.10
CA VAL A 322 -23.57 26.05 -8.15
C VAL A 322 -22.33 25.15 -8.10
N LEU A 323 -21.13 25.72 -8.02
CA LEU A 323 -19.89 24.95 -7.96
C LEU A 323 -19.79 24.07 -6.70
N LEU A 324 -20.25 24.58 -5.56
CA LEU A 324 -20.29 23.82 -4.30
C LEU A 324 -21.27 22.63 -4.39
N LEU A 325 -22.40 22.81 -5.08
CA LEU A 325 -23.33 21.72 -5.37
C LEU A 325 -22.73 20.67 -6.32
N GLU A 326 -22.01 21.09 -7.36
CA GLU A 326 -21.29 20.16 -8.23
C GLU A 326 -20.22 19.38 -7.46
N ARG A 327 -19.51 20.04 -6.53
CA ARG A 327 -18.56 19.37 -5.64
C ARG A 327 -19.23 18.34 -4.74
N LEU A 328 -20.43 18.63 -4.21
CA LEU A 328 -21.23 17.68 -3.43
C LEU A 328 -21.68 16.48 -4.28
N ARG A 329 -22.15 16.72 -5.51
CA ARG A 329 -22.51 15.65 -6.44
C ARG A 329 -21.31 14.75 -6.73
N MET A 330 -20.14 15.35 -6.99
CA MET A 330 -18.91 14.58 -7.18
C MET A 330 -18.51 13.82 -5.92
N HIS A 331 -18.61 14.42 -4.73
CA HIS A 331 -18.40 13.73 -3.45
C HIS A 331 -19.26 12.46 -3.42
N LYS A 332 -20.56 12.56 -3.67
CA LYS A 332 -21.47 11.39 -3.65
C LYS A 332 -21.12 10.38 -4.75
N GLN A 333 -20.77 10.87 -5.94
CA GLN A 333 -20.53 10.04 -7.11
C GLN A 333 -19.17 9.32 -7.08
N LEU A 334 -18.11 9.92 -6.55
CA LEU A 334 -16.74 9.35 -6.54
C LEU A 334 -16.29 8.93 -5.14
N GLY A 335 -16.90 9.48 -4.09
CA GLY A 335 -16.53 9.20 -2.70
C GLY A 335 -15.39 10.08 -2.18
N ASN A 336 -14.98 11.11 -2.94
CA ASN A 336 -14.03 12.12 -2.49
C ASN A 336 -14.74 13.11 -1.55
N ASN A 337 -14.86 12.73 -0.29
CA ASN A 337 -15.65 13.43 0.73
C ASN A 337 -15.07 14.78 1.17
N GLU A 338 -15.63 15.37 2.23
CA GLU A 338 -15.11 16.61 2.80
C GLU A 338 -13.68 16.46 3.36
N TYR A 339 -13.30 15.26 3.78
CA TYR A 339 -11.96 14.95 4.30
C TYR A 339 -10.94 14.69 3.20
N PHE A 340 -11.39 14.41 1.97
CA PHE A 340 -10.52 14.28 0.80
C PHE A 340 -9.59 15.49 0.69
N ARG A 341 -8.29 15.21 0.67
CA ARG A 341 -7.25 16.25 0.66
C ARG A 341 -6.79 16.61 -0.75
N GLY A 342 -6.88 15.65 -1.68
CA GLY A 342 -6.45 15.80 -3.06
C GLY A 342 -4.94 15.94 -3.26
N ASP A 343 -4.15 15.73 -2.19
CA ASP A 343 -2.69 15.60 -2.22
C ASP A 343 -2.24 14.13 -2.31
N GLY A 344 -3.19 13.19 -2.41
CA GLY A 344 -2.94 11.76 -2.56
C GLY A 344 -2.71 11.01 -1.25
N MET A 345 -2.96 11.63 -0.09
CA MET A 345 -2.71 11.01 1.21
C MET A 345 -3.93 11.08 2.14
N THR A 346 -4.02 10.10 3.05
CA THR A 346 -4.98 10.14 4.16
C THR A 346 -4.46 11.02 5.30
N ALA A 347 -5.37 11.59 6.08
CA ALA A 347 -5.00 12.14 7.39
C ALA A 347 -4.68 10.99 8.35
N ASN A 348 -3.67 11.16 9.19
CA ASN A 348 -3.40 10.23 10.29
C ASN A 348 -4.24 10.61 11.51
N LEU A 349 -5.05 9.67 12.01
CA LEU A 349 -5.89 9.86 13.20
C LEU A 349 -5.37 9.09 14.42
N ILE A 350 -4.17 8.49 14.35
CA ILE A 350 -3.59 7.72 15.47
C ILE A 350 -3.26 8.67 16.63
N GLU A 351 -3.89 8.43 17.78
CA GLU A 351 -3.69 9.22 18.98
C GLU A 351 -2.22 9.20 19.44
N GLY A 352 -1.66 10.37 19.74
CA GLY A 352 -0.27 10.52 20.20
C GLY A 352 0.79 10.43 19.09
N SER A 353 0.41 10.11 17.85
CA SER A 353 1.36 10.15 16.73
C SER A 353 1.72 11.59 16.36
N GLN A 354 2.98 11.81 15.99
CA GLN A 354 3.46 13.09 15.45
C GLN A 354 3.31 13.18 13.93
N GLN A 355 2.94 12.09 13.25
CA GLN A 355 2.74 12.09 11.80
C GLN A 355 1.42 12.75 11.41
N GLN A 356 1.47 13.56 10.36
CA GLN A 356 0.30 14.19 9.77
C GLN A 356 -0.40 13.27 8.77
N TYR A 357 0.38 12.44 8.07
CA TYR A 357 -0.12 11.58 7.00
C TYR A 357 -0.14 10.12 7.41
N GLY A 358 -1.19 9.42 6.98
CA GLY A 358 -1.36 8.01 7.29
C GLY A 358 -0.77 7.11 6.22
N VAL A 359 -1.35 7.19 5.00
CA VAL A 359 -0.90 6.44 3.82
C VAL A 359 -1.07 7.26 2.55
N VAL A 360 -0.42 6.84 1.46
CA VAL A 360 -0.83 7.21 0.11
C VAL A 360 -2.16 6.53 -0.21
N GLU A 361 -3.19 7.33 -0.46
CA GLU A 361 -4.53 6.89 -0.78
C GLU A 361 -4.69 6.60 -2.27
N LEU A 362 -5.31 5.47 -2.60
CA LEU A 362 -5.59 5.07 -3.96
C LEU A 362 -7.10 5.04 -4.22
N PHE A 363 -7.48 5.56 -5.39
CA PHE A 363 -8.80 5.35 -5.97
C PHE A 363 -8.69 4.24 -7.01
N SER A 364 -9.50 3.20 -6.86
CA SER A 364 -9.55 2.03 -7.72
C SER A 364 -10.88 1.90 -8.45
N PHE A 365 -10.82 1.41 -9.69
CA PHE A 365 -11.97 1.16 -10.53
C PHE A 365 -11.85 -0.20 -11.21
N ASP A 366 -12.81 -1.07 -10.94
CA ASP A 366 -12.97 -2.36 -11.61
C ASP A 366 -14.01 -2.18 -12.72
N LYS A 367 -13.58 -2.29 -13.99
CA LYS A 367 -14.46 -2.06 -15.15
C LYS A 367 -15.54 -3.13 -15.30
N LYS A 368 -15.35 -4.31 -14.68
CA LYS A 368 -16.35 -5.38 -14.63
C LYS A 368 -16.85 -5.52 -13.20
N LYS A 369 -18.15 -5.34 -13.03
CA LYS A 369 -18.83 -5.65 -11.77
C LYS A 369 -18.91 -7.17 -11.59
N ILE A 370 -18.12 -7.69 -10.66
CA ILE A 370 -18.15 -9.09 -10.22
C ILE A 370 -18.24 -9.15 -8.68
N GLU A 371 -18.80 -10.24 -8.17
CA GLU A 371 -18.89 -10.48 -6.73
C GLU A 371 -17.54 -10.91 -6.15
N LEU A 372 -17.35 -10.72 -4.84
CA LEU A 372 -16.12 -11.04 -4.13
C LEU A 372 -15.76 -12.53 -4.19
N ASP A 373 -16.75 -13.42 -4.35
CA ASP A 373 -16.51 -14.86 -4.51
C ASP A 373 -15.76 -15.21 -5.81
N ALA A 374 -15.97 -14.45 -6.88
CA ALA A 374 -15.24 -14.57 -8.14
C ALA A 374 -13.77 -14.16 -7.97
N TYR A 375 -13.49 -13.10 -7.20
CA TYR A 375 -12.11 -12.74 -6.86
C TYR A 375 -11.43 -13.83 -6.02
N LEU A 376 -12.12 -14.38 -5.01
CA LEU A 376 -11.60 -15.47 -4.18
C LEU A 376 -11.27 -16.70 -5.02
N SER A 377 -12.18 -17.08 -5.92
CA SER A 377 -12.01 -18.23 -6.81
C SER A 377 -10.81 -18.06 -7.76
N ALA A 378 -10.54 -16.83 -8.18
CA ALA A 378 -9.37 -16.49 -8.99
C ALA A 378 -8.09 -16.30 -8.17
N GLY A 379 -8.18 -16.33 -6.83
CA GLY A 379 -7.10 -15.96 -5.92
C GLY A 379 -6.63 -14.52 -6.10
N ALA A 380 -7.51 -13.62 -6.56
CA ALA A 380 -7.26 -12.20 -6.73
C ALA A 380 -7.44 -11.42 -5.43
N ILE A 381 -8.16 -11.97 -4.46
CA ILE A 381 -8.26 -11.43 -3.11
C ILE A 381 -8.03 -12.51 -2.06
N HIS A 382 -7.52 -12.08 -0.91
CA HIS A 382 -7.28 -12.91 0.26
C HIS A 382 -7.70 -12.15 1.51
N ILE A 383 -8.38 -12.83 2.43
CA ILE A 383 -8.73 -12.28 3.73
C ILE A 383 -7.53 -12.53 4.65
N VAL A 384 -7.10 -11.49 5.37
CA VAL A 384 -6.04 -11.59 6.37
C VAL A 384 -6.54 -11.15 7.74
#